data_AF-A0A7J3BDP9-F1
#
_entry.id   AF-A0A7J3BDP9-F1
#
_cell.length_a   1.000
_cell.length_b   1.000
_cell.length_c   1.000
_cell.angle_alpha   90.00
_cell.angle_beta   90.00
_cell.angle_gamma   90.00
#
_symmetry.space_group_name_H-M   'P 1'
#
loop_
_entity.id
_entity.type
_entity.pdbx_description
1 polymer ?
#
loop_
_entity_poly.entity_id
_entity_poly.type
_entity_poly.pdbx_seq_one_letter_code
_entity_poly.pdbx_strand_id
1 'polypeptide(L)'
;MLRDRPMYAYEIKKSLKDRFDFSPATVTVYVVLYRLLRAGVIRLREEAALLSRPERKYYEITEEGQRLLEKGIELLRSVEEKLR
;
A
#
# COMPACT_ATOMS: atom_id res chain seq x y z
N MET A 1 1.12 -7.63 -2.13
CA MET A 1 1.30 -6.19 -1.86
C MET A 1 0.56 -5.37 -2.91
N LEU A 2 0.31 -4.06 -2.70
CA LEU A 2 -0.54 -3.25 -3.62
C LEU A 2 0.02 -3.16 -5.05
N ARG A 3 1.33 -3.34 -5.21
CA ARG A 3 1.99 -3.54 -6.51
C ARG A 3 1.54 -4.80 -7.24
N ASP A 4 1.17 -5.85 -6.51
CA ASP A 4 0.86 -7.16 -7.07
C ASP A 4 -0.64 -7.29 -7.39
N ARG A 5 -1.51 -6.69 -6.55
CA ARG A 5 -2.97 -6.70 -6.71
C ARG A 5 -3.65 -5.66 -5.81
N PRO A 6 -4.86 -5.21 -6.17
CA PRO A 6 -5.70 -4.42 -5.27
C PRO A 6 -6.03 -5.16 -3.97
N MET A 7 -6.12 -4.42 -2.87
CA MET A 7 -6.40 -4.97 -1.53
C MET A 7 -7.17 -3.97 -0.66
N TYR A 8 -7.92 -4.47 0.31
CA TYR A 8 -8.45 -3.64 1.40
C TYR A 8 -7.53 -3.67 2.64
N ALA A 9 -7.75 -2.75 3.58
CA ALA A 9 -6.82 -2.49 4.70
C ALA A 9 -6.43 -3.74 5.52
N TYR A 10 -7.36 -4.68 5.75
CA TYR A 10 -7.05 -5.90 6.50
C TYR A 10 -6.14 -6.86 5.72
N GLU A 11 -6.32 -6.98 4.40
CA GLU A 11 -5.42 -7.79 3.56
C GLU A 11 -4.01 -7.21 3.53
N ILE A 12 -3.90 -5.88 3.53
CA ILE A 12 -2.60 -5.19 3.59
C ILE A 12 -1.91 -5.52 4.92
N LYS A 13 -2.63 -5.37 6.05
CA LYS A 13 -2.11 -5.73 7.38
C LYS A 13 -1.65 -7.20 7.42
N LYS A 14 -2.48 -8.11 6.92
CA LYS A 14 -2.15 -9.54 6.85
C LYS A 14 -0.92 -9.79 5.98
N SER A 15 -0.87 -9.19 4.79
CA SER A 15 0.27 -9.33 3.87
C SER A 15 1.56 -8.77 4.45
N LEU A 16 1.52 -7.74 5.31
CA LEU A 16 2.70 -7.20 6.00
C LEU A 16 3.24 -8.21 7.02
N LYS A 17 2.35 -8.84 7.80
CA LYS A 17 2.73 -9.89 8.74
C LYS A 17 3.28 -11.11 8.02
N ASP A 18 2.57 -11.61 7.00
CA ASP A 18 2.96 -12.84 6.30
C ASP A 18 4.30 -12.70 5.55
N ARG A 19 4.64 -11.51 5.03
CA ARG A 19 5.85 -11.30 4.22
C ARG A 19 7.04 -10.74 4.99
N PHE A 20 6.81 -9.96 6.03
CA PHE A 20 7.86 -9.18 6.70
C PHE A 20 7.85 -9.38 8.22
N ASP A 21 7.05 -10.30 8.73
CA ASP A 21 6.77 -10.51 10.16
C ASP A 21 6.27 -9.26 10.90
N PHE A 22 5.89 -8.22 10.16
CA PHE A 22 5.58 -6.89 10.67
C PHE A 22 4.07 -6.67 10.82
N SER A 23 3.64 -6.38 12.04
CA SER A 23 2.21 -6.21 12.39
C SER A 23 1.93 -4.81 12.93
N PRO A 24 1.69 -3.81 12.07
CA PRO A 24 1.31 -2.47 12.53
C PRO A 24 -0.09 -2.48 13.14
N ALA A 25 -0.36 -1.49 14.01
CA ALA A 25 -1.71 -1.24 14.48
C ALA A 25 -2.64 -0.94 13.28
N THR A 26 -3.90 -1.39 13.37
CA THR A 26 -4.86 -1.20 12.28
C THR A 26 -5.03 0.27 11.92
N VAL A 27 -5.06 1.16 12.91
CA VAL A 27 -5.16 2.61 12.68
C VAL A 27 -3.98 3.16 11.86
N THR A 28 -2.76 2.63 12.07
CA THR A 28 -1.57 3.03 11.31
C THR A 28 -1.71 2.69 9.83
N VAL A 29 -2.26 1.52 9.51
CA VAL A 29 -2.53 1.12 8.12
C VAL A 29 -3.48 2.12 7.45
N TYR A 30 -4.57 2.49 8.13
CA TYR A 30 -5.52 3.47 7.60
C TYR A 30 -4.92 4.87 7.44
N VAL A 31 -4.11 5.34 8.39
CA VAL A 31 -3.45 6.65 8.29
C VAL A 31 -2.51 6.68 7.08
N VAL A 32 -1.73 5.62 6.86
CA VAL A 32 -0.83 5.54 5.70
C VAL A 32 -1.63 5.50 4.39
N LEU A 33 -2.68 4.67 4.30
CA LEU A 33 -3.55 4.61 3.13
C LEU A 33 -4.20 5.96 2.83
N TYR A 34 -4.67 6.68 3.84
CA TYR A 34 -5.24 8.01 3.68
C TYR A 34 -4.23 9.00 3.10
N ARG A 35 -2.98 8.99 3.60
CA ARG A 35 -1.90 9.85 3.08
C ARG A 35 -1.53 9.51 1.65
N LEU A 36 -1.47 8.22 1.30
CA LEU A 36 -1.17 7.77 -0.06
C LEU A 36 -2.29 8.14 -1.04
N LEU A 37 -3.56 7.99 -0.63
CA LEU A 37 -4.70 8.46 -1.43
C LEU A 37 -4.64 9.97 -1.68
N ARG A 38 -4.41 10.74 -0.62
CA ARG A 38 -4.28 12.22 -0.68
C ARG A 38 -3.15 12.66 -1.60
N ALA A 39 -2.08 11.86 -1.69
CA ALA A 39 -0.95 12.12 -2.57
C ALA A 39 -1.15 11.61 -4.01
N GLY A 40 -2.28 10.95 -4.32
CA GLY A 40 -2.56 10.44 -5.68
C GLY A 40 -1.78 9.19 -6.10
N VAL A 41 -0.98 8.61 -5.19
CA VAL A 41 -0.12 7.46 -5.48
C VAL A 41 -0.83 6.11 -5.34
N ILE A 42 -2.03 6.11 -4.74
CA ILE A 42 -3.00 5.02 -4.79
C ILE A 42 -4.38 5.60 -5.07
N ARG A 43 -5.30 4.77 -5.55
CA ARG A 43 -6.71 5.14 -5.78
C ARG A 43 -7.66 4.06 -5.27
N LEU A 44 -8.94 4.38 -5.16
CA LEU A 44 -9.99 3.41 -4.87
C LEU A 44 -10.42 2.72 -6.16
N ARG A 45 -10.57 1.39 -6.11
CA ARG A 45 -11.08 0.61 -7.26
C ARG A 45 -12.60 0.76 -7.36
N GLU A 46 -13.10 1.17 -8.53
CA GLU A 46 -14.53 1.49 -8.76
C GLU A 46 -15.47 0.28 -8.55
N GLU A 47 -15.06 -0.91 -9.02
CA GLU A 47 -15.86 -2.15 -8.92
C GLU A 47 -16.09 -2.62 -7.48
N ALA A 48 -15.26 -2.18 -6.53
CA ALA A 48 -15.41 -2.54 -5.13
C ALA A 48 -16.64 -1.86 -4.47
N ALA A 49 -17.15 -0.78 -5.06
CA ALA A 49 -18.39 -0.15 -4.61
C ALA A 49 -19.65 -0.93 -5.02
N LEU A 50 -19.54 -1.81 -6.03
CA LEU A 50 -20.67 -2.53 -6.65
C LEU A 50 -20.85 -3.96 -6.13
N LEU A 51 -19.83 -4.57 -5.53
CA LEU A 51 -19.91 -5.92 -4.96
C LEU A 51 -20.59 -5.90 -3.58
N SER A 52 -21.35 -6.95 -3.28
CA SER A 52 -22.34 -7.15 -2.20
C SER A 52 -21.89 -6.97 -0.73
N ARG A 53 -20.77 -6.27 -0.47
CA ARG A 53 -20.30 -5.81 0.84
C ARG A 53 -19.78 -4.36 0.72
N PRO A 54 -20.66 -3.35 0.73
CA PRO A 54 -20.34 -1.93 0.50
C PRO A 54 -19.32 -1.32 1.48
N GLU A 55 -18.90 -2.06 2.52
CA GLU A 55 -18.03 -1.57 3.59
C GLU A 55 -16.53 -1.68 3.27
N ARG A 56 -16.12 -2.44 2.24
CA ARG A 56 -14.70 -2.70 1.96
C ARG A 56 -14.18 -1.83 0.82
N LYS A 57 -13.46 -0.78 1.18
CA LYS A 57 -12.68 0.04 0.23
C LYS A 57 -11.44 -0.74 -0.22
N TYR A 58 -11.37 -1.07 -1.51
CA TYR A 58 -10.18 -1.64 -2.13
C TYR A 58 -9.32 -0.52 -2.73
N TYR A 59 -8.02 -0.63 -2.49
CA TYR A 59 -7.01 0.30 -2.97
C TYR A 59 -6.20 -0.37 -4.07
N GLU A 60 -5.81 0.40 -5.07
CA GLU A 60 -4.89 0.01 -6.13
C GLU A 60 -3.79 1.06 -6.29
N ILE A 61 -2.58 0.64 -6.63
CA ILE A 61 -1.47 1.55 -6.89
C ILE A 61 -1.69 2.28 -8.22
N THR A 62 -1.37 3.56 -8.28
CA THR A 62 -1.37 4.32 -9.55
C THR A 62 -0.02 4.16 -10.26
N GLU A 63 0.05 4.54 -11.53
CA GLU A 63 1.34 4.58 -12.23
C GLU A 63 2.35 5.51 -11.55
N GLU A 64 1.88 6.63 -11.01
CA GLU A 64 2.72 7.55 -10.23
C GLU A 64 3.21 6.88 -8.94
N GLY A 65 2.34 6.13 -8.26
CA GLY A 65 2.73 5.35 -7.10
C GLY A 65 3.77 4.28 -7.41
N GLN A 66 3.68 3.62 -8.57
CA GLN A 66 4.67 2.64 -9.01
C GLN A 66 6.05 3.29 -9.20
N ARG A 67 6.09 4.44 -9.89
CA ARG A 67 7.33 5.22 -10.06
C ARG A 67 7.88 5.72 -8.72
N LEU A 68 7.02 6.16 -7.81
CA LEU A 68 7.45 6.61 -6.47
C LEU A 68 8.03 5.45 -5.65
N LEU A 69 7.42 4.27 -5.73
CA LEU A 69 7.90 3.07 -5.06
C LEU A 69 9.30 2.67 -5.56
N GLU A 70 9.52 2.72 -6.87
CA GLU A 70 10.84 2.44 -7.47
C GLU A 70 11.91 3.41 -6.94
N LYS A 71 11.64 4.71 -6.95
CA LYS A 71 12.52 5.73 -6.36
C LYS A 71 12.80 5.49 -4.88
N GLY A 72 11.79 5.07 -4.13
CA GLY A 72 11.94 4.72 -2.71
C GLY A 72 12.86 3.52 -2.48
N ILE A 73 12.76 2.49 -3.33
CA ILE A 73 13.64 1.32 -3.29
C ILE A 73 15.08 1.71 -3.63
N GLU A 74 15.29 2.54 -4.67
CA GLU A 74 16.60 3.05 -5.04
C GLU A 74 17.26 3.85 -3.91
N LEU A 75 16.48 4.72 -3.24
CA LEU A 75 16.95 5.46 -2.07
C LEU A 75 17.44 4.52 -0.97
N LEU A 76 16.63 3.51 -0.61
CA LEU A 76 17.00 2.55 0.44
C LEU A 76 18.26 1.76 0.09
N ARG A 77 18.42 1.33 -1.17
CA ARG A 77 19.66 0.67 -1.64
C ARG A 77 20.87 1.59 -1.50
N SER A 78 20.74 2.87 -1.90
CA SER A 78 21.84 3.83 -1.77
C SER A 78 22.26 4.09 -0.31
N VAL A 79 21.32 3.95 0.64
CA VAL A 79 21.62 4.06 2.07
C VAL A 79 22.30 2.79 2.56
N GLU A 80 21.83 1.62 2.15
CA GLU A 80 22.45 0.32 2.47
C GLU A 80 23.91 0.27 2.01
N GLU A 81 24.19 0.70 0.78
CA GLU A 81 25.54 0.76 0.21
C GLU A 81 26.50 1.61 1.04
N LYS A 82 26.00 2.67 1.67
CA LYS A 82 26.81 3.57 2.54
C LYS A 82 27.05 3.01 3.95
N LEU A 83 26.28 2.01 4.35
CA LEU A 83 26.42 1.36 5.65
C LEU A 83 27.35 0.13 5.60
N ARG A 84 27.75 -0.29 4.40
CA ARG A 84 28.79 -1.30 4.17
C ARG A 84 30.16 -0.65 4.10
#